data_AF-A0A183DH64-F1
#
_entry.id   AF-A0A183DH64-F1
#
_cell.length_a   1.000
_cell.length_b   1.000
_cell.length_c   1.000
_cell.angle_alpha   90.00
_cell.angle_beta   90.00
_cell.angle_gamma   90.00
#
_symmetry.space_group_name_H-M   'P 1'
#
loop_
_entity.id
_entity.type
_entity.pdbx_description
1 polymer ?
#
loop_
_entity_poly.entity_id
_entity_poly.type
_entity_poly.pdbx_seq_one_letter_code
_entity_poly.pdbx_strand_id
1 'polypeptide(L)'
;LDFYPVYKEIDATVSECLVEPMFTSLNELVRDEADEKDVEAAAEMFLDHGSMLQKIRPGQCDSLLMALRAHLCDSPLRSATRRLVLQVRTQSNFQHFTAVLFNHSRVSLRTAK
;
A
#
# COMPACT_ATOMS: atom_id res chain seq x y z
N LEU A 1 11.26 -4.93 7.83
CA LEU A 1 11.10 -5.74 6.61
C LEU A 1 12.42 -6.36 6.16
N ASP A 2 13.54 -5.69 6.44
CA ASP A 2 14.89 -6.08 6.01
C ASP A 2 15.40 -7.41 6.58
N PHE A 3 14.86 -7.84 7.72
CA PHE A 3 15.25 -9.12 8.32
C PHE A 3 14.64 -10.33 7.61
N TYR A 4 13.49 -10.20 6.95
CA TYR A 4 12.83 -11.31 6.27
C TYR A 4 13.74 -12.04 5.25
N PRO A 5 14.40 -11.34 4.29
CA PRO A 5 15.30 -12.00 3.36
C PRO A 5 16.50 -12.66 4.06
N VAL A 6 17.05 -12.03 5.10
CA VAL A 6 18.16 -12.61 5.88
C VAL A 6 17.74 -13.92 6.55
N TYR A 7 16.60 -13.95 7.22
CA TYR A 7 16.11 -15.19 7.83
C TYR A 7 15.76 -16.24 6.80
N LYS A 8 15.26 -15.85 5.63
CA LYS A 8 14.95 -16.79 4.55
C LYS A 8 16.18 -17.49 3.98
N GLU A 9 17.34 -16.81 3.99
CA GLU A 9 18.62 -17.42 3.61
C GLU A 9 19.13 -18.42 4.67
N ILE A 10 18.81 -18.19 5.95
CA ILE A 10 19.23 -19.04 7.06
C ILE A 10 18.33 -20.26 7.19
N ASP A 11 17.01 -20.03 7.29
CA ASP A 11 15.99 -21.05 7.51
C ASP A 11 14.62 -20.57 7.00
N ALA A 12 14.06 -21.31 6.04
CA ALA A 12 12.79 -20.96 5.44
C ALA A 12 11.62 -21.00 6.45
N THR A 13 11.62 -21.96 7.37
CA THR A 13 10.57 -22.12 8.40
C THR A 13 10.60 -20.96 9.39
N VAL A 14 11.78 -20.52 9.84
CA VAL A 14 11.92 -19.34 10.70
C VAL A 14 11.40 -18.08 9.99
N SER A 15 11.72 -17.93 8.70
CA SER A 15 11.24 -16.79 7.91
C SER A 15 9.72 -16.77 7.75
N GLU A 16 9.08 -17.95 7.65
CA GLU A 16 7.62 -18.06 7.57
C GLU A 16 6.93 -17.60 8.86
N CYS A 17 7.53 -17.84 10.03
CA CYS A 17 7.01 -17.34 11.30
C CYS A 17 6.97 -15.81 11.39
N LEU A 18 7.76 -15.10 10.57
CA LEU A 18 7.78 -13.65 10.52
C LEU A 18 6.71 -13.06 9.61
N VAL A 19 6.10 -13.87 8.74
CA VAL A 19 5.12 -13.38 7.77
C VAL A 19 3.87 -12.85 8.47
N GLU A 20 3.27 -13.64 9.35
CA GLU A 20 2.07 -13.23 10.07
C GLU A 20 2.25 -11.93 10.89
N PRO A 21 3.22 -11.82 11.81
CA PRO A 21 3.38 -10.60 12.61
C PRO A 21 3.68 -9.38 11.74
N MET A 22 4.42 -9.54 10.64
CA MET A 22 4.72 -8.46 9.70
C MET A 22 3.46 -7.92 9.02
N PHE A 23 2.59 -8.80 8.52
CA PHE A 23 1.33 -8.38 7.90
C PHE A 23 0.33 -7.83 8.91
N THR A 24 0.29 -8.36 10.13
CA THR A 24 -0.52 -7.80 11.22
C THR A 24 -0.10 -6.37 11.56
N SER A 25 1.20 -6.11 11.71
CA SER A 25 1.70 -4.76 11.97
C SER A 25 1.41 -3.80 10.82
N LEU A 26 1.54 -4.24 9.56
CA LEU A 26 1.18 -3.42 8.40
C LEU A 26 -0.31 -3.09 8.37
N ASN A 27 -1.17 -4.00 8.83
CA ASN A 27 -2.61 -3.79 8.85
C ASN A 27 -3.03 -2.71 9.86
N GLU A 28 -2.33 -2.61 10.99
CA GLU A 28 -2.59 -1.55 11.98
C GLU A 28 -2.32 -0.15 11.42
N LEU A 29 -1.34 0.00 10.51
CA LEU A 29 -0.99 1.28 9.89
C LEU A 29 -2.01 1.79 8.85
N VAL A 30 -2.89 0.91 8.37
CA VAL A 30 -3.88 1.21 7.32
C VAL A 30 -5.31 1.00 7.80
N ARG A 31 -5.51 0.92 9.12
CA ARG A 31 -6.85 0.81 9.71
C ARG A 31 -7.58 2.15 9.58
N ASP A 32 -8.91 2.12 9.55
CA ASP A 32 -9.73 3.31 9.30
C ASP A 32 -9.45 4.50 10.24
N GLU A 33 -9.01 4.22 11.47
CA GLU A 33 -8.63 5.21 12.49
C GLU A 33 -7.14 5.60 12.51
N ALA A 34 -6.36 5.13 11.54
CA ALA A 34 -4.94 5.47 11.38
C ALA A 34 -4.74 6.97 11.19
N ASP A 35 -3.73 7.53 11.84
CA ASP A 35 -3.41 8.94 11.69
C ASP A 35 -2.58 9.19 10.42
N GLU A 36 -2.31 10.46 10.12
CA GLU A 36 -1.54 10.83 8.93
C GLU A 36 -0.13 10.22 8.90
N LYS A 37 0.52 10.05 10.05
CA LYS A 37 1.87 9.48 10.14
C LYS A 37 1.85 7.98 9.93
N ASP A 38 0.80 7.30 10.41
CA ASP A 38 0.59 5.88 10.16
C ASP A 38 0.45 5.61 8.65
N VAL A 39 -0.39 6.40 7.97
CA VAL A 39 -0.60 6.33 6.51
C VAL A 39 0.67 6.67 5.74
N GLU A 40 1.44 7.68 6.19
CA GLU A 40 2.74 8.03 5.61
C GLU A 40 3.74 6.87 5.73
N ALA A 41 3.90 6.30 6.93
CA ALA A 41 4.78 5.18 7.18
C ALA A 41 4.38 3.94 6.35
N ALA A 42 3.08 3.63 6.27
CA ALA A 42 2.60 2.56 5.41
C ALA A 42 2.96 2.80 3.94
N ALA A 43 2.74 4.02 3.43
CA ALA A 43 3.07 4.37 2.06
C ALA A 43 4.57 4.20 1.76
N GLU A 44 5.45 4.66 2.64
CA GLU A 44 6.90 4.46 2.53
C GLU A 44 7.27 2.98 2.52
N MET A 45 6.72 2.18 3.44
CA MET A 45 6.97 0.74 3.49
C MET A 45 6.55 0.03 2.19
N PHE A 46 5.43 0.43 1.58
CA PHE A 46 4.99 -0.11 0.31
C PHE A 46 5.84 0.34 -0.88
N LEU A 47 6.38 1.56 -0.87
CA LEU A 47 7.30 2.03 -1.90
C LEU A 47 8.61 1.24 -1.88
N ASP A 48 9.17 1.00 -0.69
CA ASP A 48 10.46 0.36 -0.54
C ASP A 48 10.38 -1.17 -0.68
N HIS A 49 9.32 -1.78 -0.16
CA HIS A 49 9.23 -3.22 0.00
C HIS A 49 7.99 -3.88 -0.62
N GLY A 50 7.11 -3.12 -1.29
CA GLY A 50 5.84 -3.63 -1.84
C GLY A 50 6.03 -4.81 -2.80
N SER A 51 7.12 -4.82 -3.59
CA SER A 51 7.42 -5.95 -4.48
C SER A 51 7.77 -7.25 -3.74
N MET A 52 8.38 -7.14 -2.56
CA MET A 52 8.67 -8.28 -1.69
C MET A 52 7.39 -8.78 -1.02
N LEU A 53 6.60 -7.85 -0.47
CA LEU A 53 5.31 -8.16 0.18
C LEU A 53 4.37 -8.90 -0.80
N GLN A 54 4.30 -8.45 -2.06
CA GLN A 54 3.51 -9.11 -3.10
C GLN A 54 3.95 -10.56 -3.36
N LYS A 55 5.26 -10.84 -3.30
CA LYS A 55 5.80 -12.20 -3.49
C LYS A 55 5.53 -13.11 -2.29
N ILE A 56 5.49 -12.54 -1.08
CA ILE A 56 5.27 -13.30 0.16
C ILE A 56 3.80 -13.70 0.30
N ARG A 57 2.88 -12.72 0.24
CA ARG A 57 1.43 -12.95 0.33
C ARG A 57 0.68 -11.97 -0.58
N PRO A 58 0.44 -12.33 -1.86
CA PRO A 58 -0.15 -11.41 -2.82
C PRO A 58 -1.55 -10.94 -2.40
N GLY A 59 -2.41 -11.85 -1.92
CA GLY A 59 -3.77 -11.50 -1.52
C GLY A 59 -3.83 -10.50 -0.36
N GLN A 60 -3.04 -10.70 0.70
CA GLN A 60 -2.98 -9.74 1.82
C GLN A 60 -2.33 -8.42 1.40
N CYS A 61 -1.30 -8.47 0.56
CA CYS A 61 -0.65 -7.26 0.04
C CYS A 61 -1.64 -6.40 -0.78
N ASP A 62 -2.45 -7.02 -1.64
CA ASP A 62 -3.48 -6.31 -2.40
C ASP A 62 -4.58 -5.72 -1.49
N SER A 63 -5.00 -6.45 -0.45
CA SER A 63 -5.96 -5.93 0.54
C SER A 63 -5.42 -4.72 1.31
N LEU A 64 -4.17 -4.79 1.80
CA LEU A 64 -3.52 -3.68 2.49
C LEU A 64 -3.35 -2.46 1.59
N LEU A 65 -3.01 -2.67 0.31
CA LEU A 65 -2.93 -1.58 -0.65
C LEU A 65 -4.28 -0.90 -0.89
N MET A 66 -5.37 -1.68 -0.94
CA MET A 66 -6.71 -1.12 -1.05
C MET A 66 -7.08 -0.29 0.18
N ALA A 67 -6.79 -0.79 1.38
CA ALA A 67 -7.00 -0.05 2.63
C ALA A 67 -6.19 1.26 2.65
N LEU A 68 -4.89 1.19 2.33
CA LEU A 68 -4.03 2.38 2.21
C LEU A 68 -4.61 3.43 1.25
N ARG A 69 -5.16 2.99 0.11
CA ARG A 69 -5.76 3.88 -0.89
C ARG A 69 -7.12 4.44 -0.48
N ALA A 70 -7.87 3.77 0.40
CA ALA A 70 -9.13 4.28 0.91
C ALA A 70 -8.94 5.60 1.67
N HIS A 71 -7.81 5.77 2.37
CA HIS A 71 -7.46 7.02 3.05
C HIS A 71 -7.34 8.24 2.10
N LEU A 72 -7.18 8.06 0.78
CA LEU A 72 -7.22 9.17 -0.18
C LEU A 72 -8.61 9.80 -0.31
N CYS A 73 -9.66 9.03 -0.03
CA CYS A 73 -11.06 9.44 -0.09
C CYS A 73 -11.57 9.86 1.30
N ASP A 74 -11.17 9.11 2.33
CA ASP A 74 -11.85 9.16 3.63
C ASP A 74 -11.11 10.01 4.68
N SER A 75 -9.82 10.32 4.46
CA SER A 75 -8.99 11.00 5.45
C SER A 75 -8.43 12.35 4.94
N PRO A 76 -8.40 13.40 5.78
CA PRO A 76 -7.79 14.69 5.44
C PRO A 76 -6.25 14.59 5.52
N LEU A 77 -5.64 14.00 4.50
CA LEU A 77 -4.18 13.88 4.37
C LEU A 77 -3.54 15.14 3.77
N ARG A 78 -2.33 15.52 4.21
CA ARG A 78 -1.55 16.58 3.55
C ARG A 78 -1.16 16.16 2.15
N SER A 79 -0.87 17.14 1.33
CA SER A 79 -0.46 16.92 -0.06
C SER A 79 0.80 16.05 -0.20
N ALA A 80 1.71 16.07 0.78
CA ALA A 80 2.90 15.21 0.78
C ALA A 80 2.53 13.73 0.90
N THR A 81 1.80 13.37 1.95
CA THR A 81 1.33 12.00 2.21
C THR A 81 0.46 11.48 1.08
N ARG A 82 -0.45 12.31 0.53
CA ARG A 82 -1.26 11.94 -0.65
C ARG A 82 -0.41 11.56 -1.86
N ARG A 83 0.71 12.27 -2.09
CA ARG A 83 1.62 11.94 -3.19
C ARG A 83 2.29 10.60 -2.97
N LEU A 84 2.72 10.29 -1.75
CA LEU A 84 3.32 8.99 -1.42
C LEU A 84 2.33 7.86 -1.70
N VAL A 85 1.11 7.94 -1.17
CA VAL A 85 0.06 6.93 -1.41
C VAL A 85 -0.25 6.74 -2.89
N LEU A 86 -0.30 7.84 -3.68
CA LEU A 86 -0.50 7.76 -5.13
C LEU A 86 0.69 7.17 -5.89
N GLN A 87 1.91 7.30 -5.37
CA GLN A 87 3.11 6.72 -5.95
C GLN A 87 3.21 5.22 -5.70
N VAL A 88 2.55 4.68 -4.66
CA VAL A 88 2.53 3.24 -4.39
C VAL A 88 1.91 2.49 -5.57
N ARG A 89 2.74 1.71 -6.25
CA ARG A 89 2.38 0.88 -7.41
C ARG A 89 2.63 -0.59 -7.09
N THR A 90 1.60 -1.43 -7.16
CA THR A 90 1.81 -2.87 -7.30
C THR A 90 1.95 -3.24 -8.78
N GLN A 91 2.83 -4.20 -9.09
CA GLN A 91 3.06 -4.71 -10.46
C GLN A 91 1.75 -5.19 -11.13
N SER A 92 0.79 -5.68 -10.35
CA SER A 92 -0.53 -6.13 -10.82
C SER A 92 -1.48 -4.98 -11.23
N ASN A 93 -1.23 -3.74 -10.80
CA ASN A 93 -2.17 -2.61 -10.93
C ASN A 93 -1.91 -1.69 -12.14
N PHE A 94 -0.98 -2.04 -13.03
CA PHE A 94 -0.62 -1.20 -14.18
C PHE A 94 -1.82 -0.92 -15.12
N GLN A 95 -2.83 -1.79 -15.13
CA GLN A 95 -3.99 -1.66 -16.02
C GLN A 95 -5.22 -1.00 -15.39
N HIS A 96 -5.41 -1.06 -14.07
CA HIS A 96 -6.66 -0.59 -13.43
C HIS A 96 -6.59 0.86 -12.93
N PHE A 97 -5.44 1.31 -12.41
CA PHE A 97 -5.34 2.64 -11.79
C PHE A 97 -5.24 3.79 -12.81
N THR A 98 -4.66 3.53 -13.98
CA THR A 98 -4.67 4.47 -15.12
C THR A 98 -6.08 4.77 -15.59
N ALA A 99 -6.99 3.78 -15.58
CA ALA A 99 -8.38 3.95 -16.00
C ALA A 99 -9.22 4.80 -15.03
N VAL A 100 -9.03 4.64 -13.72
CA VAL A 100 -9.81 5.37 -12.71
C VAL A 100 -9.41 6.84 -12.63
N LEU A 101 -8.11 7.14 -12.64
CA LEU A 101 -7.62 8.52 -12.66
C LEU A 101 -8.00 9.26 -13.97
N PHE A 102 -7.94 8.59 -15.13
CA PHE A 102 -8.41 9.20 -16.39
C PHE A 102 -9.91 9.48 -16.39
N ASN A 103 -10.72 8.62 -15.77
CA ASN A 103 -12.16 8.83 -15.70
C ASN A 103 -12.54 9.99 -14.78
N HIS A 104 -11.89 10.15 -13.63
CA HIS A 104 -12.16 11.30 -12.75
C HIS A 104 -11.76 12.65 -13.38
N SER A 105 -10.63 12.70 -14.12
CA SER A 105 -10.24 13.89 -14.88
C SER A 105 -11.21 14.22 -16.03
N ARG A 106 -11.82 13.21 -16.66
CA ARG A 106 -12.84 13.42 -17.72
C ARG A 106 -14.18 13.87 -17.18
N VAL A 107 -14.59 13.42 -15.99
CA VAL A 107 -15.84 13.87 -15.37
C VAL A 107 -15.76 15.34 -14.98
N SER A 108 -14.63 15.80 -14.43
CA SER A 108 -14.42 17.21 -14.07
C SER A 108 -14.34 18.16 -15.29
N LEU A 109 -13.99 17.65 -16.48
CA LEU A 109 -13.97 18.43 -17.73
C LEU A 109 -15.36 18.52 -18.41
N ARG A 110 -16.30 17.64 -18.06
CA ARG A 110 -17.66 17.65 -18.61
C ARG A 110 -18.64 18.52 -17.83
N THR A 111 -18.38 18.79 -16.56
CA THR A 111 -19.19 19.68 -15.71
C THR A 111 -18.77 21.15 -15.76
N ALA A 112 -17.69 21.47 -16.50
CA ALA A 112 -17.19 22.83 -16.69
C ALA A 112 -17.54 23.41 -18.08
N LYS A 113 -18.64 22.97 -18.68
CA LYS A 113 -19.17 23.49 -19.95
C LYS A 113 -20.60 23.97 -19.79
#